data_AF-R6UK75-F1
#
_entry.id   AF-R6UK75-F1
#
_cell.length_a   1.000
_cell.length_b   1.000
_cell.length_c   1.000
_cell.angle_alpha   90.00
_cell.angle_beta   90.00
_cell.angle_gamma   90.00
#
_symmetry.space_group_name_H-M   'P 1'
#
loop_
_entity.id
_entity.type
_entity.pdbx_description
1 polymer ?
#
loop_
_entity_poly.entity_id
_entity_poly.type
_entity_poly.pdbx_seq_one_letter_code
_entity_poly.pdbx_strand_id
1 'polypeptide(L)'
;MTEAVKNTLENLKKNNMEAYFCSSKDEALELVKKLIKKGDTVSNGGSVTLAETGVMDLLKSGDYNYLDRARPGITQEEIEQVYRSTYSADAYFASANAVTQSGYIYNVDGNSNRVSAILYGPKSVILLVGTNKIVKTIDDAVERVKKIAAPNNARRLNLDTYCSHTDSCVSLNKNDNEICDGCASTTRICCNYVLSGYQRHKNRIKVIIIDGSYGY
;
A
#
# COMPACT_ATOMS: atom_id res chain seq x y z
N MET A 1 12.12 -12.11 -14.61
CA MET A 1 11.09 -11.08 -14.81
C MET A 1 10.09 -11.52 -15.89
N THR A 2 8.81 -11.62 -15.55
CA THR A 2 7.73 -12.07 -16.46
C THR A 2 7.23 -10.95 -17.37
N GLU A 3 6.46 -11.29 -18.40
CA GLU A 3 5.85 -10.32 -19.31
C GLU A 3 4.83 -9.40 -18.61
N ALA A 4 4.05 -9.95 -17.68
CA ALA A 4 3.13 -9.17 -16.85
C ALA A 4 3.85 -8.08 -16.05
N VAL A 5 5.03 -8.40 -15.48
CA VAL A 5 5.85 -7.43 -14.74
C VAL A 5 6.39 -6.34 -15.68
N LYS A 6 6.93 -6.72 -16.85
CA LYS A 6 7.41 -5.74 -17.84
C LYS A 6 6.33 -4.76 -18.26
N ASN A 7 5.16 -5.27 -18.65
CA ASN A 7 4.01 -4.44 -19.03
C ASN A 7 3.59 -3.50 -17.90
N THR A 8 3.58 -3.99 -16.67
CA THR A 8 3.26 -3.18 -15.49
C THR A 8 4.26 -2.04 -15.30
N LEU A 9 5.57 -2.32 -15.38
CA LEU A 9 6.62 -1.31 -15.24
C LEU A 9 6.52 -0.22 -16.32
N GLU A 10 6.27 -0.60 -17.56
CA GLU A 10 6.11 0.35 -18.67
C GLU A 10 4.87 1.22 -18.50
N ASN A 11 3.74 0.62 -18.14
CA ASN A 11 2.49 1.35 -18.02
C ASN A 11 2.45 2.24 -16.77
N LEU A 12 3.10 1.86 -15.67
CA LEU A 12 3.34 2.77 -14.53
C LEU A 12 4.12 4.02 -14.96
N LYS A 13 5.17 3.85 -15.78
CA LYS A 13 5.95 4.98 -16.33
C LYS A 13 5.12 5.85 -17.28
N LYS A 14 4.27 5.24 -18.13
CA LYS A 14 3.31 5.99 -18.98
C LYS A 14 2.29 6.78 -18.16
N ASN A 15 1.93 6.28 -16.98
CA ASN A 15 1.09 6.97 -16.00
C ASN A 15 1.86 8.01 -15.14
N ASN A 16 3.05 8.41 -15.57
CA ASN A 16 3.86 9.47 -14.98
C ASN A 16 4.39 9.15 -13.56
N MET A 17 4.50 7.86 -13.23
CA MET A 17 5.11 7.35 -12.01
C MET A 17 6.53 6.85 -12.30
N GLU A 18 7.37 6.73 -11.26
CA GLU A 18 8.60 5.94 -11.38
C GLU A 18 8.31 4.48 -11.08
N ALA A 19 8.98 3.57 -11.80
CA ALA A 19 8.81 2.15 -11.61
C ALA A 19 10.15 1.43 -11.67
N TYR A 20 10.39 0.60 -10.67
CA TYR A 20 11.60 -0.18 -10.47
C TYR A 20 11.26 -1.66 -10.32
N PHE A 21 12.18 -2.52 -10.75
CA PHE A 21 12.12 -3.95 -10.48
C PHE A 21 13.34 -4.33 -9.65
N CYS A 22 13.10 -5.09 -8.58
CA CYS A 22 14.12 -5.66 -7.73
C CYS A 22 13.91 -7.18 -7.68
N SER A 23 15.00 -7.93 -7.85
CA SER A 23 15.01 -9.39 -7.81
C SER A 23 14.87 -9.97 -6.40
N SER A 24 15.12 -9.15 -5.37
CA SER A 24 15.02 -9.55 -3.97
C SER A 24 14.60 -8.39 -3.07
N LYS A 25 14.21 -8.72 -1.83
CA LYS A 25 13.95 -7.71 -0.79
C LYS A 25 15.18 -6.88 -0.44
N ASP A 26 16.38 -7.45 -0.51
CA ASP A 26 17.62 -6.76 -0.15
C ASP A 26 17.96 -5.71 -1.21
N GLU A 27 17.76 -6.03 -2.50
CA GLU A 27 17.89 -5.07 -3.58
C GLU A 27 16.87 -3.94 -3.46
N ALA A 28 15.62 -4.26 -3.07
CA ALA A 28 14.60 -3.27 -2.81
C ALA A 28 14.97 -2.33 -1.64
N LEU A 29 15.53 -2.88 -0.56
CA LEU A 29 15.98 -2.11 0.60
C LEU A 29 17.14 -1.16 0.23
N GLU A 30 18.12 -1.64 -0.54
CA GLU A 30 19.22 -0.81 -1.03
C GLU A 30 18.76 0.28 -1.99
N LEU A 31 17.74 0.00 -2.82
CA LEU A 31 17.11 1.03 -3.64
C LEU A 31 16.41 2.08 -2.78
N VAL A 32 15.66 1.68 -1.75
CA VAL A 32 14.99 2.62 -0.83
C VAL A 32 16.01 3.55 -0.19
N LYS A 33 17.16 3.06 0.30
CA LYS A 33 18.23 3.88 0.87
C LYS A 33 18.78 4.94 -0.09
N LYS A 34 18.70 4.72 -1.41
CA LYS A 34 19.11 5.69 -2.44
C LYS A 34 18.02 6.72 -2.77
N LEU A 35 16.75 6.39 -2.50
CA LEU A 35 15.60 7.24 -2.80
C LEU A 35 15.29 8.27 -1.70
N ILE A 36 15.82 8.07 -0.50
CA ILE A 36 15.67 8.97 0.65
C ILE A 36 17.03 9.41 1.18
N LYS A 37 17.06 10.53 1.89
CA LYS A 37 18.27 11.10 2.49
C LYS A 37 18.19 10.98 4.00
N LYS A 38 19.34 10.83 4.65
CA LYS A 38 19.42 10.95 6.12
C LYS A 38 18.89 12.32 6.54
N GLY A 39 18.11 12.35 7.61
CA GLY A 39 17.41 13.54 8.11
C GLY A 39 16.06 13.83 7.44
N ASP A 40 15.66 13.11 6.39
CA ASP A 40 14.33 13.25 5.79
C ASP A 40 13.25 12.97 6.85
N THR A 41 12.14 13.71 6.77
CA THR A 41 10.93 13.38 7.52
C THR A 41 10.19 12.26 6.82
N VAL A 42 10.02 11.14 7.50
CA VAL A 42 9.46 9.91 6.90
C VAL A 42 8.28 9.39 7.70
N SER A 43 7.32 8.74 7.02
CA SER A 43 6.25 8.00 7.68
C SER A 43 5.78 6.82 6.83
N ASN A 44 4.85 6.01 7.34
CA ASN A 44 4.28 4.90 6.59
C ASN A 44 2.80 4.61 6.91
N GLY A 45 2.14 3.94 5.97
CA GLY A 45 0.73 3.57 6.06
C GLY A 45 0.43 2.30 6.87
N GLY A 46 1.44 1.65 7.46
CA GLY A 46 1.35 0.29 8.01
C GLY A 46 1.22 -0.75 6.89
N SER A 47 2.23 -1.61 6.74
CA SER A 47 2.27 -2.58 5.65
C SER A 47 3.12 -3.78 6.04
N VAL A 48 2.57 -4.98 5.85
CA VAL A 48 3.30 -6.23 6.02
C VAL A 48 4.46 -6.32 5.04
N THR A 49 4.24 -5.90 3.79
CA THR A 49 5.31 -5.84 2.77
C THR A 49 6.49 -4.99 3.23
N LEU A 50 6.26 -3.86 3.91
CA LEU A 50 7.36 -3.02 4.40
C LEU A 50 8.13 -3.68 5.55
N ALA A 51 7.45 -4.48 6.38
CA ALA A 51 8.10 -5.22 7.46
C ALA A 51 8.95 -6.37 6.88
N GLU A 52 8.39 -7.14 5.96
CA GLU A 52 9.09 -8.27 5.32
C GLU A 52 10.32 -7.85 4.51
N THR A 53 10.33 -6.63 3.98
CA THR A 53 11.46 -6.08 3.22
C THR A 53 12.47 -5.31 4.06
N GLY A 54 12.28 -5.23 5.38
CA GLY A 54 13.18 -4.50 6.29
C GLY A 54 13.09 -2.97 6.19
N VAL A 55 12.16 -2.43 5.40
CA VAL A 55 11.97 -0.98 5.29
C VAL A 55 11.48 -0.40 6.62
N MET A 56 10.60 -1.12 7.35
CA MET A 56 10.14 -0.64 8.66
C MET A 56 11.31 -0.46 9.65
N ASP A 57 12.30 -1.35 9.62
CA ASP A 57 13.47 -1.26 10.49
C ASP A 57 14.42 -0.15 10.04
N LEU A 58 14.55 0.05 8.72
CA LEU A 58 15.29 1.18 8.16
C LEU A 58 14.71 2.52 8.65
N LEU A 59 13.39 2.70 8.64
CA LEU A 59 12.78 3.96 9.13
C LEU A 59 13.03 4.18 10.62
N LYS A 60 13.21 3.11 11.40
CA LYS A 60 13.49 3.13 12.84
C LYS A 60 14.98 3.23 13.18
N SER A 61 15.89 3.28 12.21
CA SER A 61 17.34 3.22 12.44
C SER A 61 17.92 4.41 13.19
N GLY A 62 17.17 5.51 13.29
CA GLY A 62 17.64 6.79 13.84
C GLY A 62 18.28 7.72 12.78
N ASP A 63 18.41 7.28 11.53
CA ASP A 63 18.91 8.12 10.43
C ASP A 63 17.87 9.12 9.90
N TYR A 64 16.60 9.00 10.31
CA TYR A 64 15.47 9.76 9.77
C TYR A 64 14.59 10.36 10.86
N ASN A 65 13.89 11.45 10.53
CA ASN A 65 12.84 12.01 11.37
C ASN A 65 11.55 11.18 11.17
N TYR A 66 11.50 10.01 11.82
CA TYR A 66 10.41 9.06 11.62
C TYR A 66 9.17 9.43 12.44
N LEU A 67 8.10 9.77 11.74
CA LEU A 67 6.77 9.99 12.32
C LEU A 67 6.12 8.63 12.63
N ASP A 68 6.50 8.06 13.77
CA ASP A 68 6.10 6.71 14.18
C ASP A 68 4.76 6.70 14.95
N ARG A 69 3.70 6.30 14.24
CA ARG A 69 2.36 6.09 14.82
C ARG A 69 2.24 4.83 15.70
N ALA A 70 3.28 4.00 15.76
CA ALA A 70 3.29 2.75 16.50
C ALA A 70 4.37 2.72 17.60
N ARG A 71 4.94 3.88 17.95
CA ARG A 71 5.95 3.96 19.02
C ARG A 71 5.36 3.53 20.37
N PRO A 72 6.15 2.89 21.26
CA PRO A 72 5.69 2.52 22.58
C PRO A 72 5.14 3.72 23.36
N GLY A 73 4.00 3.53 24.03
CA GLY A 73 3.36 4.56 24.86
C GLY A 73 2.65 5.69 24.11
N ILE A 74 2.51 5.61 22.78
CA ILE A 74 1.78 6.61 22.01
C ILE A 74 0.29 6.61 22.37
N THR A 75 -0.27 7.81 22.55
CA THR A 75 -1.70 8.02 22.80
C THR A 75 -2.48 8.10 21.50
N GLN A 76 -3.80 7.97 21.58
CA GLN A 76 -4.68 8.11 20.42
C GLN A 76 -4.59 9.52 19.79
N GLU A 77 -4.47 10.57 20.62
CA GLU A 77 -4.31 11.94 20.14
C GLU A 77 -3.00 12.13 19.38
N GLU A 78 -1.89 11.58 19.90
CA GLU A 78 -0.59 11.63 19.22
C GLU A 78 -0.61 10.82 17.92
N ILE A 79 -1.33 9.70 17.85
CA ILE A 79 -1.54 8.94 16.61
C ILE A 79 -2.22 9.84 15.56
N GLU A 80 -3.27 10.58 15.94
CA GLU A 80 -3.97 11.51 15.05
C GLU A 80 -3.08 12.66 14.59
N GLN A 81 -2.26 13.20 15.50
CA GLN A 81 -1.26 14.21 15.16
C GLN A 81 -0.24 13.66 14.16
N VAL A 82 0.25 12.43 14.33
CA VAL A 82 1.14 11.77 13.36
C VAL A 82 0.47 11.64 12.00
N TYR A 83 -0.81 11.24 11.94
CA TYR A 83 -1.54 11.17 10.66
C TYR A 83 -1.61 12.52 9.95
N ARG A 84 -1.81 13.62 10.68
CA ARG A 84 -1.83 14.97 10.11
C ARG A 84 -0.43 15.41 9.67
N SER A 85 0.58 15.24 10.52
CA SER A 85 1.97 15.59 10.23
C SER A 85 2.55 14.80 9.04
N THR A 86 2.04 13.59 8.80
CA THR A 86 2.43 12.77 7.64
C THR A 86 2.24 13.51 6.31
N TYR A 87 1.28 14.42 6.21
CA TYR A 87 1.05 15.16 4.97
C TYR A 87 2.22 16.07 4.57
N SER A 88 3.05 16.46 5.53
CA SER A 88 4.24 17.29 5.27
C SER A 88 5.53 16.48 5.17
N ALA A 89 5.46 15.14 5.22
CA ALA A 89 6.64 14.28 5.13
C ALA A 89 7.35 14.40 3.77
N ASP A 90 8.67 14.23 3.79
CA ASP A 90 9.51 14.21 2.58
C ASP A 90 9.31 12.90 1.80
N ALA A 91 9.21 11.78 2.52
CA ALA A 91 8.92 10.47 1.92
C ALA A 91 7.89 9.68 2.75
N TYR A 92 6.99 9.01 2.05
CA TYR A 92 5.98 8.15 2.66
C TYR A 92 5.95 6.77 2.04
N PHE A 93 5.96 5.78 2.92
CA PHE A 93 6.05 4.38 2.53
C PHE A 93 4.71 3.68 2.68
N ALA A 94 4.31 2.94 1.64
CA ALA A 94 3.16 2.06 1.72
C ALA A 94 3.33 0.85 0.80
N SER A 95 2.29 0.04 0.73
CA SER A 95 2.12 -0.96 -0.32
C SER A 95 0.76 -0.74 -1.01
N ALA A 96 0.59 -1.37 -2.16
CA ALA A 96 -0.67 -1.43 -2.87
C ALA A 96 -1.49 -2.66 -2.42
N ASN A 97 -2.82 -2.58 -2.55
CA ASN A 97 -3.65 -3.77 -2.47
C ASN A 97 -3.59 -4.57 -3.78
N ALA A 98 -3.46 -3.88 -4.92
CA ALA A 98 -3.13 -4.48 -6.20
C ALA A 98 -2.53 -3.42 -7.14
N VAL A 99 -1.79 -3.88 -8.15
CA VAL A 99 -1.34 -3.06 -9.27
C VAL A 99 -1.74 -3.76 -10.56
N THR A 100 -2.48 -3.07 -11.44
CA THR A 100 -2.91 -3.67 -12.71
C THR A 100 -1.77 -3.66 -13.73
N GLN A 101 -1.81 -4.56 -14.71
CA GLN A 101 -0.87 -4.54 -15.84
C GLN A 101 -0.96 -3.26 -16.68
N SER A 102 -2.09 -2.54 -16.61
CA SER A 102 -2.27 -1.19 -17.17
C SER A 102 -1.62 -0.08 -16.32
N GLY A 103 -0.92 -0.42 -15.24
CA GLY A 103 -0.21 0.53 -14.39
C GLY A 103 -1.12 1.35 -13.47
N TYR A 104 -2.29 0.81 -13.09
CA TYR A 104 -3.17 1.44 -12.11
C TYR A 104 -2.94 0.84 -10.74
N ILE A 105 -2.87 1.70 -9.72
CA ILE A 105 -2.70 1.26 -8.33
C ILE A 105 -4.07 1.27 -7.67
N TYR A 106 -4.43 0.13 -7.06
CA TYR A 106 -5.66 -0.01 -6.31
C TYR A 106 -5.37 -0.09 -4.81
N ASN A 107 -6.04 0.77 -4.05
CA ASN A 107 -5.94 0.83 -2.60
C ASN A 107 -7.32 0.88 -1.95
N VAL A 108 -7.47 0.18 -0.84
CA VAL A 108 -8.70 0.14 -0.05
C VAL A 108 -8.37 0.39 1.41
N ASP A 109 -9.09 1.33 2.03
CA ASP A 109 -8.86 1.78 3.40
C ASP A 109 -10.16 1.93 4.20
N GLY A 110 -10.06 1.72 5.51
CA GLY A 110 -11.13 1.98 6.47
C GLY A 110 -11.08 3.42 6.98
N ASN A 111 -9.96 3.76 7.65
CA ASN A 111 -9.71 5.07 8.26
C ASN A 111 -9.24 6.16 7.26
N SER A 112 -8.97 5.77 6.01
CA SER A 112 -8.52 6.65 4.91
C SER A 112 -7.21 7.40 5.07
N ASN A 113 -6.56 7.36 6.23
CA ASN A 113 -5.29 8.05 6.48
C ASN A 113 -4.16 7.62 5.53
N ARG A 114 -4.16 6.36 5.05
CA ARG A 114 -3.11 5.89 4.12
C ARG A 114 -3.40 6.33 2.70
N VAL A 115 -4.60 6.12 2.18
CA VAL A 115 -4.97 6.55 0.81
C VAL A 115 -4.93 8.06 0.67
N SER A 116 -5.32 8.82 1.69
CA SER A 116 -5.29 10.27 1.64
C SER A 116 -3.85 10.82 1.58
N ALA A 117 -2.92 10.22 2.32
CA ALA A 117 -1.49 10.51 2.21
C ALA A 117 -0.96 10.16 0.80
N ILE A 118 -1.29 8.98 0.27
CA ILE A 118 -0.89 8.58 -1.10
C ILE A 118 -1.39 9.61 -2.12
N LEU A 119 -2.65 10.03 -2.03
CA LEU A 119 -3.28 10.91 -3.00
C LEU A 119 -2.74 12.34 -2.97
N TYR A 120 -2.50 12.90 -1.78
CA TYR A 120 -2.19 14.32 -1.66
C TYR A 120 -0.92 14.65 -0.86
N GLY A 121 -0.76 14.10 0.35
CA GLY A 121 0.14 14.68 1.36
C GLY A 121 1.64 14.73 1.00
N PRO A 122 2.42 13.67 1.29
CA PRO A 122 3.88 13.68 1.25
C PRO A 122 4.48 14.10 -0.10
N LYS A 123 5.70 14.67 -0.08
CA LYS A 123 6.40 15.11 -1.30
C LYS A 123 6.76 13.94 -2.23
N SER A 124 7.10 12.79 -1.66
CA SER A 124 7.41 11.54 -2.37
C SER A 124 6.64 10.37 -1.75
N VAL A 125 6.04 9.53 -2.58
CA VAL A 125 5.31 8.32 -2.15
C VAL A 125 6.01 7.10 -2.75
N ILE A 126 6.48 6.20 -1.90
CA ILE A 126 7.24 5.01 -2.28
C ILE A 126 6.42 3.77 -1.92
N LEU A 127 6.00 3.03 -2.95
CA LEU A 127 5.19 1.83 -2.82
C LEU A 127 6.06 0.60 -3.05
N LEU A 128 6.09 -0.30 -2.08
CA LEU A 128 6.73 -1.61 -2.21
C LEU A 128 5.66 -2.65 -2.51
N VAL A 129 5.83 -3.41 -3.60
CA VAL A 129 4.81 -4.29 -4.17
C VAL A 129 5.45 -5.60 -4.61
N GLY A 130 5.04 -6.74 -4.03
CA GLY A 130 5.45 -8.05 -4.52
C GLY A 130 4.78 -8.39 -5.86
N THR A 131 5.39 -9.26 -6.67
CA THR A 131 4.80 -9.70 -7.94
C THR A 131 3.45 -10.41 -7.75
N ASN A 132 3.18 -10.97 -6.56
CA ASN A 132 1.88 -11.52 -6.14
C ASN A 132 0.73 -10.48 -6.07
N LYS A 133 1.03 -9.19 -6.21
CA LYS A 133 0.05 -8.10 -6.23
C LYS A 133 -0.25 -7.55 -7.62
N ILE A 134 0.42 -8.07 -8.65
CA ILE A 134 0.18 -7.68 -10.03
C ILE A 134 -1.00 -8.47 -10.57
N VAL A 135 -1.99 -7.77 -11.11
CA VAL A 135 -3.23 -8.34 -11.64
C VAL A 135 -3.49 -7.83 -13.05
N LYS A 136 -4.29 -8.51 -13.85
CA LYS A 136 -4.50 -8.13 -15.25
C LYS A 136 -5.40 -6.90 -15.37
N THR A 137 -6.50 -6.85 -14.63
CA THR A 137 -7.55 -5.84 -14.76
C THR A 137 -7.93 -5.19 -13.42
N ILE A 138 -8.79 -4.17 -13.47
CA ILE A 138 -9.37 -3.56 -12.26
C ILE A 138 -10.28 -4.57 -11.55
N ASP A 139 -11.06 -5.37 -12.28
CA ASP A 139 -11.94 -6.38 -11.67
C ASP A 139 -11.12 -7.43 -10.91
N ASP A 140 -10.00 -7.88 -11.48
CA ASP A 140 -9.06 -8.77 -10.78
C ASP A 140 -8.47 -8.11 -9.52
N ALA A 141 -8.27 -6.78 -9.53
CA ALA A 141 -7.81 -6.03 -8.35
C ALA A 141 -8.86 -6.03 -7.24
N VAL A 142 -10.13 -5.82 -7.60
CA VAL A 142 -11.28 -5.88 -6.68
C VAL A 142 -11.41 -7.29 -6.10
N GLU A 143 -11.36 -8.30 -6.96
CA GLU A 143 -11.45 -9.71 -6.56
C GLU A 143 -10.30 -10.10 -5.63
N ARG A 144 -9.06 -9.70 -5.94
CA ARG A 144 -7.89 -9.92 -5.09
C ARG A 144 -8.08 -9.29 -3.71
N VAL A 145 -8.63 -8.09 -3.61
CA VAL A 145 -8.95 -7.49 -2.31
C VAL A 145 -9.98 -8.30 -1.55
N LYS A 146 -11.07 -8.70 -2.23
CA LYS A 146 -12.19 -9.42 -1.62
C LYS A 146 -11.82 -10.84 -1.20
N LYS A 147 -10.86 -11.50 -1.86
CA LYS A 147 -10.42 -12.88 -1.56
C LYS A 147 -9.14 -13.00 -0.75
N ILE A 148 -8.25 -12.02 -0.81
CA ILE A 148 -6.90 -12.14 -0.24
C ILE A 148 -6.60 -10.98 0.69
N ALA A 149 -6.66 -9.73 0.19
CA ALA A 149 -6.11 -8.61 0.95
C ALA A 149 -6.94 -8.28 2.20
N ALA A 150 -8.27 -8.16 2.05
CA ALA A 150 -9.15 -7.81 3.17
C ALA A 150 -9.27 -8.92 4.22
N PRO A 151 -9.49 -10.20 3.87
CA PRO A 151 -9.53 -11.30 4.85
C PRO A 151 -8.27 -11.37 5.72
N ASN A 152 -7.09 -11.36 5.09
CA ASN A 152 -5.82 -11.45 5.81
C ASN A 152 -5.55 -10.21 6.66
N ASN A 153 -5.92 -9.01 6.18
CA ASN A 153 -5.76 -7.79 6.96
C ASN A 153 -6.69 -7.73 8.17
N ALA A 154 -7.94 -8.15 8.02
CA ALA A 154 -8.90 -8.18 9.11
C ALA A 154 -8.44 -9.13 10.22
N ARG A 155 -7.93 -10.33 9.86
CA ARG A 155 -7.32 -11.26 10.82
C ARG A 155 -6.09 -10.67 11.51
N ARG A 156 -5.16 -10.06 10.75
CA ARG A 156 -3.96 -9.42 11.33
C ARG A 156 -4.32 -8.34 12.34
N LEU A 157 -5.39 -7.60 12.10
CA LEU A 157 -5.88 -6.53 12.97
C LEU A 157 -6.83 -7.05 14.06
N ASN A 158 -7.07 -8.36 14.15
CA ASN A 158 -7.99 -8.99 15.09
C ASN A 158 -9.41 -8.38 15.07
N LEU A 159 -9.95 -8.16 13.86
CA LEU A 159 -11.26 -7.54 13.66
C LEU A 159 -12.32 -8.59 13.36
N ASP A 160 -13.48 -8.44 14.00
CA ASP A 160 -14.63 -9.33 13.81
C ASP A 160 -15.45 -8.93 12.57
N THR A 161 -15.03 -9.46 11.41
CA THR A 161 -15.67 -9.21 10.12
C THR A 161 -16.05 -10.52 9.46
N TYR A 162 -17.02 -10.51 8.53
CA TYR A 162 -17.38 -11.72 7.80
C TYR A 162 -16.15 -12.40 7.16
N CYS A 163 -15.32 -11.61 6.47
CA CYS A 163 -14.19 -12.13 5.72
C CYS A 163 -13.02 -12.61 6.60
N SER A 164 -12.91 -12.20 7.87
CA SER A 164 -11.89 -12.76 8.76
C SER A 164 -12.17 -14.23 9.09
N HIS A 165 -13.44 -14.65 9.05
CA HIS A 165 -13.89 -16.01 9.37
C HIS A 165 -14.09 -16.93 8.16
N THR A 166 -14.29 -16.37 6.96
CA THR A 166 -14.72 -17.12 5.76
C THR A 166 -13.74 -17.05 4.59
N ASP A 167 -12.56 -16.44 4.78
CA ASP A 167 -11.51 -16.24 3.76
C ASP A 167 -11.94 -15.49 2.49
N SER A 168 -13.14 -14.90 2.47
CA SER A 168 -13.70 -14.20 1.33
C SER A 168 -14.76 -13.19 1.74
N CYS A 169 -14.89 -12.11 0.96
CA CYS A 169 -15.91 -11.10 1.20
C CYS A 169 -17.32 -11.61 0.83
N VAL A 170 -18.29 -11.37 1.72
CA VAL A 170 -19.71 -11.71 1.51
C VAL A 170 -20.29 -11.17 0.20
N SER A 171 -19.76 -10.05 -0.30
CA SER A 171 -20.21 -9.45 -1.56
C SER A 171 -19.99 -10.32 -2.79
N LEU A 172 -19.05 -11.27 -2.74
CA LEU A 172 -18.81 -12.21 -3.84
C LEU A 172 -19.94 -13.24 -4.00
N ASN A 173 -20.85 -13.34 -3.02
CA ASN A 173 -22.04 -14.19 -3.12
C ASN A 173 -23.20 -13.51 -3.85
N LYS A 174 -23.04 -12.23 -4.25
CA LYS A 174 -24.04 -11.49 -5.03
C LYS A 174 -23.62 -11.49 -6.50
N ASN A 175 -24.56 -11.77 -7.40
CA ASN A 175 -24.29 -11.77 -8.85
C ASN A 175 -24.03 -10.37 -9.41
N ASP A 176 -24.71 -9.35 -8.90
CA ASP A 176 -24.59 -7.96 -9.36
C ASP A 176 -23.86 -7.11 -8.31
N ASN A 177 -22.68 -7.55 -7.88
CA ASN A 177 -21.95 -6.86 -6.82
C ASN A 177 -21.23 -5.61 -7.34
N GLU A 178 -21.32 -4.51 -6.61
CA GLU A 178 -20.51 -3.32 -6.86
C GLU A 178 -19.14 -3.41 -6.15
N ILE A 179 -18.23 -2.50 -6.50
CA ILE A 179 -16.90 -2.40 -5.87
C ILE A 179 -17.00 -2.14 -4.36
N CYS A 180 -17.98 -1.32 -3.95
CA CYS A 180 -18.22 -0.92 -2.57
C CYS A 180 -19.06 -1.92 -1.77
N ASP A 181 -19.59 -2.96 -2.40
CA ASP A 181 -20.34 -4.00 -1.67
C ASP A 181 -19.45 -4.74 -0.66
N GLY A 182 -20.02 -5.04 0.51
CA GLY A 182 -19.35 -5.76 1.58
C GLY A 182 -20.27 -6.01 2.77
N CYS A 183 -19.71 -6.48 3.88
CA CYS A 183 -20.46 -6.64 5.11
C CYS A 183 -20.85 -5.29 5.75
N ALA A 184 -21.80 -5.32 6.67
CA ALA A 184 -22.20 -4.18 7.50
C ALA A 184 -21.55 -4.19 8.90
N SER A 185 -20.47 -4.95 9.10
CA SER A 185 -19.75 -4.99 10.38
C SER A 185 -19.21 -3.60 10.72
N THR A 186 -19.34 -3.20 11.99
CA THR A 186 -18.80 -1.93 12.52
C THR A 186 -17.28 -1.88 12.49
N THR A 187 -16.61 -3.04 12.39
CA THR A 187 -15.15 -3.16 12.29
C THR A 187 -14.65 -3.33 10.84
N ARG A 188 -15.53 -3.13 9.85
CA ARG A 188 -15.19 -3.20 8.42
C ARG A 188 -14.04 -2.24 8.06
N ILE A 189 -13.05 -2.76 7.35
CA ILE A 189 -11.86 -2.02 6.89
C ILE A 189 -11.90 -1.56 5.43
N CYS A 190 -12.96 -1.89 4.69
CA CYS A 190 -13.10 -1.56 3.27
C CYS A 190 -14.14 -0.46 3.09
N CYS A 191 -13.80 0.78 3.44
CA CYS A 191 -14.74 1.90 3.44
C CYS A 191 -14.51 2.85 2.27
N ASN A 192 -13.26 3.01 1.84
CA ASN A 192 -12.86 3.89 0.74
C ASN A 192 -12.02 3.11 -0.26
N TYR A 193 -12.35 3.26 -1.53
CA TYR A 193 -11.77 2.51 -2.65
C TYR A 193 -11.20 3.50 -3.65
N VAL A 194 -9.88 3.43 -3.86
CA VAL A 194 -9.15 4.42 -4.65
C VAL A 194 -8.39 3.73 -5.76
N LEU A 195 -8.60 4.22 -6.99
CA LEU A 195 -7.82 3.85 -8.16
C LEU A 195 -6.95 5.02 -8.58
N SER A 196 -5.63 4.84 -8.55
CA SER A 196 -4.66 5.84 -9.01
C SER A 196 -4.22 5.51 -10.44
N GLY A 197 -4.61 6.37 -11.39
CA GLY A 197 -4.18 6.32 -12.79
C GLY A 197 -3.03 7.29 -13.08
N TYR A 198 -3.12 8.04 -14.17
CA TYR A 198 -2.12 9.05 -14.55
C TYR A 198 -1.88 10.08 -13.45
N GLN A 199 -0.62 10.32 -13.09
CA GLN A 199 -0.23 11.26 -12.04
C GLN A 199 0.12 12.64 -12.62
N ARG A 200 -0.52 13.68 -12.08
CA ARG A 200 -0.21 15.07 -12.46
C ARG A 200 1.22 15.47 -12.10
N HIS A 201 1.68 15.06 -10.92
CA HIS A 201 3.04 15.34 -10.46
C HIS A 201 3.96 14.20 -10.86
N LYS A 202 4.72 14.41 -11.93
CA LYS A 202 5.67 13.44 -12.49
C LYS A 202 6.58 12.91 -11.38
N ASN A 203 6.70 11.59 -11.31
CA ASN A 203 7.64 10.88 -10.43
C ASN A 203 7.41 11.06 -8.92
N ARG A 204 6.28 11.67 -8.50
CA ARG A 204 5.91 11.74 -7.08
C ARG A 204 5.66 10.36 -6.49
N ILE A 205 4.93 9.50 -7.21
CA ILE A 205 4.74 8.10 -6.86
C ILE A 205 5.85 7.27 -7.50
N LYS A 206 6.51 6.45 -6.68
CA LYS A 206 7.56 5.50 -7.06
C LYS A 206 7.10 4.10 -6.67
N VAL A 207 7.05 3.19 -7.61
CA VAL A 207 6.64 1.80 -7.38
C VAL A 207 7.85 0.89 -7.52
N ILE A 208 8.20 0.20 -6.44
CA ILE A 208 9.26 -0.81 -6.40
C ILE A 208 8.58 -2.17 -6.42
N ILE A 209 8.64 -2.84 -7.59
CA ILE A 209 8.15 -4.20 -7.78
C ILE A 209 9.24 -5.18 -7.37
N ILE A 210 8.93 -6.10 -6.47
CA ILE A 210 9.87 -7.06 -5.90
C ILE A 210 9.48 -8.46 -6.35
N ASP A 211 10.42 -9.21 -6.91
CA ASP A 211 10.17 -10.60 -7.30
C ASP A 211 9.88 -11.48 -6.09
N GLY A 212 8.70 -12.09 -6.07
CA GLY A 212 8.22 -12.95 -5.00
C GLY A 212 6.90 -12.48 -4.37
N SER A 213 6.47 -13.24 -3.37
CA SER A 213 5.25 -12.96 -2.62
C SER A 213 5.57 -12.16 -1.36
N TYR A 214 5.16 -10.88 -1.34
CA TYR A 214 5.36 -10.01 -0.18
C TYR A 214 4.05 -9.37 0.25
N GLY A 215 3.69 -9.57 1.51
CA GLY A 215 2.38 -9.25 2.06
C GLY A 215 1.25 -9.90 1.26
N TYR A 216 0.05 -9.39 1.53
CA TYR A 216 -1.19 -9.85 0.92
C TYR A 216 -1.97 -8.68 0.34
#